data_AF-X1EVN8-F1
#
_entry.id   AF-X1EVN8-F1
#
_cell.length_a   1.000
_cell.length_b   1.000
_cell.length_c   1.000
_cell.angle_alpha   90.00
_cell.angle_beta   90.00
_cell.angle_gamma   90.00
#
_symmetry.space_group_name_H-M   'P 1'
#
loop_
_entity.id
_entity.type
_entity.pdbx_description
1 polymer ?
#
loop_
_entity_poly.entity_id
_entity_poly.type
_entity_poly.pdbx_seq_one_letter_code
_entity_poly.pdbx_strand_id
1 'polypeptide(L)'
;PKIEGDQDMKEFCTVIDRLDMCGLFTRTLLRELKELGYRRAGVTETGETVFETARFTKFLNEIAKKEAGEDVPLTFLGEYIRIAIILVAKKETEALGGVGVFIRRIKERIKRSTNVIYIFARGTNIKFAKEVSRITREIPELVEIHKGEEFSVKLVGRTVQCYCNIFYNRKML
;
A
#
# COMPACT_ATOMS: atom_id res chain seq x y z
N PRO A 1 -3.64 -24.68 19.38
CA PRO A 1 -3.07 -25.08 18.06
C PRO A 1 -1.54 -25.10 18.15
N LYS A 2 -0.86 -26.00 17.42
CA LYS A 2 0.59 -26.32 17.46
C LYS A 2 1.52 -25.18 16.94
N ILE A 3 1.24 -23.92 17.28
CA ILE A 3 2.01 -22.75 16.84
C ILE A 3 3.27 -22.57 17.69
N GLU A 4 3.30 -23.12 18.91
CA GLU A 4 4.42 -22.88 19.86
C GLU A 4 5.77 -23.47 19.43
N GLY A 5 5.79 -24.48 18.55
CA GLY A 5 7.02 -25.14 18.10
C GLY A 5 7.51 -24.75 16.70
N ASP A 6 6.76 -23.93 15.96
CA ASP A 6 7.07 -23.58 14.57
C ASP A 6 7.47 -22.09 14.49
N GLN A 7 8.78 -21.86 14.40
CA GLN A 7 9.36 -20.52 14.39
C GLN A 7 8.96 -19.74 13.13
N ASP A 8 8.92 -20.40 11.98
CA ASP A 8 8.56 -19.79 10.70
C ASP A 8 7.10 -19.32 10.71
N MET A 9 6.21 -20.14 11.28
CA MET A 9 4.80 -19.78 11.45
C MET A 9 4.62 -18.58 12.38
N LYS A 10 5.36 -18.52 13.51
CA LYS A 10 5.31 -17.37 14.44
C LYS A 10 5.78 -16.08 13.77
N GLU A 11 6.84 -16.16 12.99
CA GLU A 11 7.37 -15.00 12.24
C GLU A 11 6.34 -14.50 11.22
N PHE A 12 5.69 -15.41 10.50
CA PHE A 12 4.63 -15.06 9.58
C PHE A 12 3.45 -14.38 10.27
N CYS A 13 2.93 -14.95 11.37
CA CYS A 13 1.86 -14.32 12.16
C CYS A 13 2.26 -12.92 12.63
N THR A 14 3.50 -12.74 13.10
CA THR A 14 4.02 -11.45 13.54
C THR A 14 4.04 -10.41 12.40
N VAL A 15 4.34 -10.84 11.17
CA VAL A 15 4.26 -9.96 9.99
C VAL A 15 2.82 -9.57 9.72
N ILE A 16 1.89 -10.53 9.70
CA ILE A 16 0.47 -10.25 9.45
C ILE A 16 -0.10 -9.29 10.48
N ASP A 17 0.14 -9.52 11.78
CA ASP A 17 -0.31 -8.64 12.85
C ASP A 17 0.23 -7.22 12.67
N ARG A 18 1.51 -7.08 12.27
CA ARG A 18 2.11 -5.77 12.00
C ARG A 18 1.45 -5.08 10.81
N LEU A 19 1.18 -5.81 9.74
CA LEU A 19 0.49 -5.27 8.57
C LEU A 19 -0.94 -4.84 8.92
N ASP A 20 -1.64 -5.60 9.77
CA ASP A 20 -3.01 -5.29 10.19
C ASP A 20 -3.08 -4.05 11.08
N MET A 21 -2.19 -3.95 12.08
CA MET A 21 -2.06 -2.78 12.97
C MET A 21 -1.81 -1.46 12.22
N CYS A 22 -1.34 -1.54 10.98
CA CYS A 22 -1.00 -0.40 10.16
C CYS A 22 -1.93 -0.23 8.95
N GLY A 23 -2.92 -1.13 8.79
CA GLY A 23 -3.95 -1.11 7.75
C GLY A 23 -3.54 -1.71 6.40
N LEU A 24 -2.30 -2.16 6.25
CA LEU A 24 -1.77 -2.68 4.99
C LEU A 24 -2.23 -4.11 4.69
N PHE A 25 -2.56 -4.90 5.71
CA PHE A 25 -2.94 -6.31 5.53
C PHE A 25 -4.16 -6.45 4.61
N THR A 26 -5.28 -5.86 4.99
CA THR A 26 -6.55 -5.99 4.28
C THR A 26 -6.64 -5.08 3.05
N ARG A 27 -6.14 -3.84 3.13
CA ARG A 27 -6.29 -2.85 2.05
C ARG A 27 -5.29 -3.05 0.93
N THR A 28 -4.11 -3.61 1.22
CA THR A 28 -3.04 -3.78 0.23
C THR A 28 -2.72 -5.26 0.01
N LEU A 29 -2.27 -6.01 1.01
CA LEU A 29 -1.85 -7.40 0.82
C LEU A 29 -2.98 -8.28 0.27
N LEU A 30 -4.08 -8.43 1.02
CA LEU A 30 -5.21 -9.28 0.61
C LEU A 30 -5.84 -8.81 -0.70
N ARG A 31 -5.88 -7.50 -0.96
CA ARG A 31 -6.40 -6.97 -2.22
C ARG A 31 -5.55 -7.43 -3.41
N GLU A 32 -4.24 -7.25 -3.34
CA GLU A 32 -3.35 -7.63 -4.44
C GLU A 32 -3.30 -9.15 -4.63
N LEU A 33 -3.33 -9.93 -3.54
CA LEU A 33 -3.41 -11.39 -3.61
C LEU A 33 -4.72 -11.85 -4.26
N LYS A 34 -5.84 -11.22 -3.92
CA LYS A 34 -7.15 -11.50 -4.54
C LYS A 34 -7.13 -11.17 -6.04
N GLU A 35 -6.61 -10.01 -6.41
CA GLU A 35 -6.51 -9.58 -7.81
C GLU A 35 -5.58 -10.48 -8.63
N LEU A 36 -4.46 -10.90 -8.04
CA LEU A 36 -3.55 -11.85 -8.64
C LEU A 36 -4.22 -13.23 -8.84
N GLY A 37 -4.99 -13.68 -7.84
CA GLY A 37 -5.76 -14.91 -7.92
C GLY A 37 -6.77 -14.90 -9.08
N TYR A 38 -7.46 -13.78 -9.31
CA TYR A 38 -8.35 -13.65 -10.48
C TYR A 38 -7.59 -13.68 -11.80
N ARG A 39 -6.47 -12.93 -11.90
CA ARG A 39 -5.66 -12.90 -13.12
C ARG A 39 -4.99 -14.23 -13.46
N ARG A 40 -4.75 -15.08 -12.46
CA ARG A 40 -4.12 -16.40 -12.62
C ARG A 40 -5.08 -17.58 -12.49
N ALA A 41 -6.39 -17.33 -12.44
CA ALA A 41 -7.37 -18.41 -12.37
C ALA A 41 -7.21 -19.37 -13.57
N GLY A 42 -7.01 -20.66 -13.30
CA GLY A 42 -6.82 -21.69 -14.34
C GLY A 42 -5.39 -21.77 -14.90
N VAL A 43 -4.44 -20.97 -14.41
CA VAL A 43 -3.02 -21.08 -14.78
C VAL A 43 -2.32 -22.08 -13.86
N THR A 44 -1.50 -22.97 -14.42
CA THR A 44 -0.65 -23.86 -13.62
C THR A 44 0.47 -23.05 -12.97
N GLU A 45 0.57 -23.09 -11.64
CA GLU A 45 1.59 -22.36 -10.89
C GLU A 45 2.95 -23.04 -11.02
N THR A 46 3.97 -22.28 -11.44
CA THR A 46 5.35 -22.74 -11.63
C THR A 46 6.27 -22.34 -10.46
N GLY A 47 5.74 -21.62 -9.47
CA GLY A 47 6.44 -21.15 -8.27
C GLY A 47 6.76 -19.64 -8.30
N GLU A 48 6.75 -19.01 -9.47
CA GLU A 48 7.07 -17.59 -9.64
C GLU A 48 6.15 -16.67 -8.83
N THR A 49 4.86 -16.99 -8.77
CA THR A 49 3.88 -16.21 -8.01
C THR A 49 4.13 -16.33 -6.50
N VAL A 50 4.58 -17.50 -6.04
CA VAL A 50 4.94 -17.73 -4.63
C VAL A 50 6.13 -16.86 -4.23
N PHE A 51 7.19 -16.85 -5.05
CA PHE A 51 8.36 -16.00 -4.79
C PHE A 51 8.02 -14.51 -4.83
N GLU A 52 7.19 -14.08 -5.78
CA GLU A 52 6.79 -12.68 -5.87
C GLU A 52 5.92 -12.24 -4.68
N THR A 53 4.93 -13.02 -4.29
CA THR A 53 4.05 -12.70 -3.16
C THR A 53 4.78 -12.69 -1.82
N ALA A 54 5.80 -13.54 -1.64
CA ALA A 54 6.70 -13.48 -0.49
C ALA A 54 7.53 -12.19 -0.46
N ARG A 55 8.13 -11.79 -1.61
CA ARG A 55 8.85 -10.51 -1.73
C ARG A 55 7.93 -9.31 -1.50
N PHE A 56 6.71 -9.37 -2.00
CA PHE A 56 5.70 -8.33 -1.82
C PHE A 56 5.31 -8.18 -0.34
N THR A 57 5.10 -9.30 0.36
CA THR A 57 4.81 -9.29 1.80
C THR A 57 5.98 -8.71 2.60
N LYS A 58 7.22 -9.04 2.24
CA LYS A 58 8.43 -8.44 2.83
C LYS A 58 8.50 -6.93 2.60
N PHE A 59 8.23 -6.47 1.38
CA PHE A 59 8.15 -5.05 1.04
C PHE A 59 7.13 -4.29 1.91
N LEU A 60 5.91 -4.84 2.07
CA LEU A 60 4.91 -4.22 2.95
C LEU A 60 5.34 -4.21 4.41
N ASN A 61 6.04 -5.26 4.86
CA ASN A 61 6.55 -5.36 6.21
C ASN A 61 7.63 -4.31 6.51
N GLU A 62 8.49 -3.96 5.54
CA GLU A 62 9.45 -2.86 5.66
C GLU A 62 8.72 -1.52 5.86
N ILE A 63 7.67 -1.26 5.09
CA ILE A 63 6.84 -0.06 5.27
C ILE A 63 6.14 -0.05 6.64
N ALA A 64 5.68 -1.20 7.10
CA ALA A 64 4.99 -1.32 8.39
C ALA A 64 5.92 -1.15 9.60
N LYS A 65 7.21 -1.46 9.46
CA LYS A 65 8.25 -1.25 10.48
C LYS A 65 8.80 0.18 10.50
N LYS A 66 8.60 0.91 9.41
CA LYS A 66 9.14 2.26 9.20
C LYS A 66 8.93 3.18 10.40
N GLU A 67 10.00 3.79 10.87
CA GLU A 67 9.96 4.84 11.87
C GLU A 67 9.85 6.26 11.25
N ALA A 68 9.60 7.26 12.10
CA ALA A 68 9.50 8.65 11.66
C ALA A 68 10.89 9.15 11.21
N GLY A 69 11.01 9.54 9.94
CA GLY A 69 12.27 10.02 9.35
C GLY A 69 13.10 8.93 8.65
N GLU A 70 12.71 7.67 8.75
CA GLU A 70 13.33 6.59 7.98
C GLU A 70 12.83 6.58 6.53
N ASP A 71 13.72 6.37 5.58
CA ASP A 71 13.38 6.16 4.17
C ASP A 71 13.21 4.66 3.90
N VAL A 72 12.06 4.29 3.35
CA VAL A 72 11.74 2.91 2.96
C VAL A 72 11.26 2.88 1.51
N PRO A 73 11.44 1.76 0.79
CA PRO A 73 10.88 1.63 -0.54
C PRO A 73 9.35 1.78 -0.50
N LEU A 74 8.82 2.61 -1.39
CA LEU A 74 7.38 2.87 -1.53
C LEU A 74 6.84 2.45 -2.90
N THR A 75 7.60 1.64 -3.63
CA THR A 75 7.23 1.11 -4.92
C THR A 75 7.70 -0.33 -5.01
N PHE A 76 6.79 -1.21 -5.40
CA PHE A 76 7.09 -2.61 -5.67
C PHE A 76 6.82 -2.87 -7.15
N LEU A 77 7.83 -3.32 -7.87
CA LEU A 77 7.77 -3.61 -9.31
C LEU A 77 8.10 -5.10 -9.53
N GLY A 78 7.15 -5.96 -9.18
CA GLY A 78 7.19 -7.38 -9.53
C GLY A 78 6.72 -7.61 -10.96
N GLU A 79 6.64 -8.88 -11.36
CA GLU A 79 6.14 -9.22 -12.68
C GLU A 79 4.63 -9.05 -12.74
N TYR A 80 3.93 -9.54 -11.70
CA TYR A 80 2.47 -9.55 -11.64
C TYR A 80 1.88 -8.45 -10.74
N ILE A 81 2.59 -8.06 -9.69
CA ILE A 81 2.22 -7.05 -8.70
C ILE A 81 3.13 -5.85 -8.92
N ARG A 82 2.53 -4.74 -9.37
CA ARG A 82 3.23 -3.48 -9.63
C ARG A 82 2.49 -2.34 -8.96
N ILE A 83 2.95 -1.91 -7.79
CA ILE A 83 2.25 -0.91 -6.97
C ILE A 83 3.15 0.23 -6.52
N ALA A 84 2.53 1.38 -6.22
CA ALA A 84 3.14 2.45 -5.43
C ALA A 84 2.27 2.81 -4.22
N ILE A 85 2.92 3.08 -3.09
CA ILE A 85 2.29 3.58 -1.87
C ILE A 85 2.71 5.04 -1.68
N ILE A 86 1.72 5.92 -1.58
CA ILE A 86 1.90 7.34 -1.29
C ILE A 86 1.50 7.54 0.18
N LEU A 87 2.51 7.61 1.05
CA LEU A 87 2.30 8.00 2.44
C LEU A 87 2.22 9.53 2.52
N VAL A 88 1.07 10.06 2.93
CA VAL A 88 0.86 11.50 3.08
C VAL A 88 1.13 11.87 4.54
N ALA A 89 2.27 12.51 4.81
CA ALA A 89 2.68 12.93 6.15
C ALA A 89 3.02 14.43 6.23
N LYS A 90 2.74 15.03 7.41
CA LYS A 90 2.83 16.48 7.68
C LYS A 90 4.18 17.12 7.36
N LYS A 91 5.30 16.44 7.68
CA LYS A 91 6.66 16.95 7.43
C LYS A 91 6.88 17.31 5.97
N GLU A 92 6.31 16.55 5.05
CA GLU A 92 6.47 16.76 3.61
C GLU A 92 5.52 17.85 3.10
N THR A 93 4.35 17.96 3.70
CA THR A 93 3.35 18.98 3.35
C THR A 93 3.78 20.38 3.77
N GLU A 94 4.40 20.54 4.95
CA GLU A 94 4.84 21.85 5.48
C GLU A 94 6.19 22.30 4.91
N ALA A 95 7.12 21.37 4.61
CA ALA A 95 8.47 21.73 4.19
C ALA A 95 8.68 21.83 2.66
N LEU A 96 7.86 21.17 1.83
CA LEU A 96 8.18 20.93 0.41
C LEU A 96 7.15 21.46 -0.62
N GLY A 97 6.15 22.24 -0.19
CA GLY A 97 5.17 22.86 -1.11
C GLY A 97 3.80 22.19 -1.15
N GLY A 98 3.34 21.63 -0.04
CA GLY A 98 1.96 21.17 0.12
C GLY A 98 1.60 19.92 -0.69
N VAL A 99 0.34 19.86 -1.14
CA VAL A 99 -0.22 18.71 -1.85
C VAL A 99 0.49 18.42 -3.18
N GLY A 100 1.08 19.44 -3.82
CA GLY A 100 1.73 19.33 -5.14
C GLY A 100 2.88 18.31 -5.19
N VAL A 101 3.61 18.11 -4.08
CA VAL A 101 4.70 17.13 -4.01
C VAL A 101 4.19 15.71 -4.20
N PHE A 102 3.05 15.38 -3.57
CA PHE A 102 2.43 14.07 -3.70
C PHE A 102 1.91 13.84 -5.11
N ILE A 103 1.32 14.86 -5.74
CA ILE A 103 0.87 14.78 -7.14
C ILE A 103 2.04 14.57 -8.09
N ARG A 104 3.17 15.26 -7.90
CA ARG A 104 4.38 15.04 -8.68
C ARG A 104 4.88 13.60 -8.53
N ARG A 105 4.97 13.09 -7.29
CA ARG A 105 5.34 11.70 -7.00
C ARG A 105 4.39 10.72 -7.70
N ILE A 106 3.09 10.93 -7.63
CA ILE A 106 2.08 10.10 -8.31
C ILE A 106 2.35 10.04 -9.82
N LYS A 107 2.54 11.20 -10.47
CA LYS A 107 2.86 11.28 -11.90
C LYS A 107 4.17 10.56 -12.26
N GLU A 108 5.19 10.65 -11.41
CA GLU A 108 6.45 9.92 -11.59
C GLU A 108 6.24 8.40 -11.49
N ARG A 109 5.37 7.92 -10.59
CA ARG A 109 5.06 6.48 -10.46
C ARG A 109 4.27 5.94 -11.65
N ILE A 110 3.30 6.71 -12.16
CA ILE A 110 2.58 6.38 -13.41
C ILE A 110 3.57 6.09 -14.55
N LYS A 111 4.63 6.90 -14.67
CA LYS A 111 5.67 6.72 -15.71
C LYS A 111 6.56 5.49 -15.51
N ARG A 112 6.60 4.91 -14.31
CA ARG A 112 7.43 3.74 -13.96
C ARG A 112 6.65 2.42 -14.01
N SER A 113 5.57 2.36 -14.79
CA SER A 113 4.75 1.16 -14.99
C SER A 113 4.17 0.56 -13.71
N THR A 114 3.75 1.40 -12.76
CA THR A 114 2.93 0.95 -11.63
C THR A 114 1.49 0.78 -12.06
N ASN A 115 0.87 -0.35 -11.73
CA ASN A 115 -0.52 -0.66 -12.04
C ASN A 115 -1.47 -0.03 -11.03
N VAL A 116 -1.09 -0.03 -9.75
CA VAL A 116 -1.95 0.43 -8.65
C VAL A 116 -1.24 1.46 -7.79
N ILE A 117 -1.93 2.54 -7.47
CA ILE A 117 -1.46 3.60 -6.58
C ILE A 117 -2.35 3.64 -5.35
N TYR A 118 -1.74 3.45 -4.19
CA TYR A 118 -2.38 3.56 -2.88
C TYR A 118 -2.04 4.91 -2.26
N ILE A 119 -3.04 5.65 -1.81
CA ILE A 119 -2.85 6.88 -1.03
C ILE A 119 -3.23 6.58 0.41
N PHE A 120 -2.26 6.67 1.31
CA PHE A 120 -2.44 6.41 2.74
C PHE A 120 -2.14 7.64 3.59
N ALA A 121 -2.93 7.84 4.64
CA ALA A 121 -2.65 8.79 5.71
C ALA A 121 -3.15 8.30 7.06
N ARG A 122 -2.67 8.94 8.12
CA ARG A 122 -3.11 8.72 9.49
C ARG A 122 -3.30 10.04 10.24
N GLY A 123 -4.20 10.02 11.22
CA GLY A 123 -4.46 11.13 12.13
C GLY A 123 -4.71 12.45 11.41
N THR A 124 -3.98 13.50 11.80
CA THR A 124 -4.15 14.86 11.26
C THR A 124 -3.84 14.99 9.77
N ASN A 125 -3.20 13.98 9.15
CA ASN A 125 -2.81 14.02 7.74
C ASN A 125 -3.94 13.60 6.80
N ILE A 126 -5.03 13.02 7.32
CA ILE A 126 -6.16 12.54 6.52
C ILE A 126 -6.73 13.65 5.63
N LYS A 127 -6.85 14.89 6.15
CA LYS A 127 -7.33 16.04 5.38
C LYS A 127 -6.49 16.28 4.11
N PHE A 128 -5.17 16.10 4.21
CA PHE A 128 -4.27 16.28 3.07
C PHE A 128 -4.39 15.12 2.11
N ALA A 129 -4.49 13.87 2.60
CA ALA A 129 -4.67 12.72 1.71
C ALA A 129 -5.97 12.78 0.92
N LYS A 130 -7.06 13.26 1.53
CA LYS A 130 -8.32 13.51 0.82
C LYS A 130 -8.15 14.53 -0.31
N GLU A 131 -7.38 15.58 -0.08
CA GLU A 131 -7.09 16.58 -1.12
C GLU A 131 -6.16 16.02 -2.22
N VAL A 132 -5.13 15.24 -1.84
CA VAL A 132 -4.30 14.50 -2.81
C VAL A 132 -5.20 13.60 -3.66
N SER A 133 -6.09 12.83 -3.04
CA SER A 133 -7.03 11.96 -3.75
C SER A 133 -7.99 12.73 -4.65
N ARG A 134 -8.48 13.90 -4.22
CA ARG A 134 -9.32 14.78 -5.04
C ARG A 134 -8.60 15.17 -6.32
N ILE A 135 -7.38 15.67 -6.23
CA ILE A 135 -6.59 16.06 -7.42
C ILE A 135 -6.19 14.84 -8.24
N THR A 136 -5.95 13.69 -7.61
CA THR A 136 -5.58 12.43 -8.29
C THR A 136 -6.70 11.93 -9.19
N ARG A 137 -7.98 12.14 -8.84
CA ARG A 137 -9.13 11.79 -9.71
C ARG A 137 -9.14 12.54 -11.03
N GLU A 138 -8.55 13.73 -11.07
CA GLU A 138 -8.46 14.55 -12.28
C GLU A 138 -7.33 14.09 -13.22
N ILE A 139 -6.52 13.09 -12.83
CA ILE A 139 -5.44 12.55 -13.67
C ILE A 139 -6.04 11.54 -14.66
N PRO A 140 -6.01 11.80 -15.98
CA PRO A 140 -6.71 10.97 -16.98
C PRO A 140 -6.26 9.51 -17.03
N GLU A 141 -5.00 9.24 -16.70
CA GLU A 141 -4.44 7.89 -16.65
C GLU A 141 -4.95 7.05 -15.47
N LEU A 142 -5.58 7.66 -14.47
CA LEU A 142 -5.97 6.98 -13.25
C LEU A 142 -7.48 6.77 -13.15
N VAL A 143 -7.87 5.62 -12.61
CA VAL A 143 -9.26 5.30 -12.23
C VAL A 143 -9.31 5.04 -10.75
N GLU A 144 -10.20 5.71 -10.03
CA GLU A 144 -10.49 5.34 -8.64
C GLU A 144 -11.21 3.98 -8.62
N ILE A 145 -10.56 2.98 -8.03
CA ILE A 145 -11.07 1.60 -7.93
C ILE A 145 -11.51 1.24 -6.51
N HIS A 146 -11.14 2.08 -5.54
CA HIS A 146 -11.67 2.02 -4.18
C HIS A 146 -11.81 3.44 -3.67
N LYS A 147 -13.06 3.87 -3.51
CA LYS A 147 -13.37 5.22 -3.02
C LYS A 147 -12.72 5.42 -1.67
N GLY A 148 -12.05 6.56 -1.52
CA GLY A 148 -11.35 6.91 -0.29
C GLY A 148 -12.16 6.66 0.99
N GLU A 149 -11.67 5.76 1.84
CA GLU A 149 -12.32 5.30 3.07
C GLU A 149 -11.47 5.68 4.28
N GLU A 150 -12.12 6.15 5.35
CA GLU A 150 -11.50 6.27 6.67
C GLU A 150 -11.75 5.01 7.49
N PHE A 151 -10.72 4.55 8.19
CA PHE A 151 -10.79 3.36 9.02
C PHE A 151 -9.91 3.51 10.25
N SER A 152 -10.17 2.70 11.27
CA SER A 152 -9.41 2.73 12.52
C SER A 152 -8.49 1.53 12.63
N VAL A 153 -7.29 1.76 13.15
CA VAL A 153 -6.34 0.69 13.52
C VAL A 153 -5.95 0.81 14.98
N LYS A 154 -5.61 -0.31 15.62
CA LYS A 154 -5.08 -0.33 16.99
C LYS A 154 -3.56 -0.28 16.94
N LEU A 155 -3.00 0.91 17.12
CA LEU A 155 -1.56 1.12 17.17
C LEU A 155 -1.14 1.31 18.64
N VAL A 156 -0.41 0.32 19.19
CA VAL A 156 0.15 0.37 20.56
C VAL A 156 -0.91 0.78 21.60
N GLY A 157 -2.05 0.08 21.59
CA GLY A 157 -3.16 0.32 22.53
C GLY A 157 -3.98 1.59 22.27
N ARG A 158 -3.68 2.38 21.24
CA ARG A 158 -4.46 3.55 20.83
C ARG A 158 -5.16 3.30 19.50
N THR A 159 -6.40 3.76 19.41
CA THR A 159 -7.13 3.78 18.14
C THR A 159 -6.67 4.98 17.33
N VAL A 160 -6.15 4.73 16.12
CA VAL A 160 -5.69 5.76 15.20
C VAL A 160 -6.55 5.75 13.95
N GLN A 161 -7.14 6.89 13.61
CA GLN A 161 -7.84 7.06 12.35
C GLN A 161 -6.84 7.07 11.19
N CYS A 162 -7.20 6.36 10.14
CA CYS A 162 -6.43 6.17 8.92
C CYS A 162 -7.32 6.47 7.71
N TYR A 163 -6.70 6.70 6.56
CA TYR A 163 -7.37 6.89 5.29
C TYR A 163 -6.65 6.09 4.22
N CYS A 164 -7.40 5.44 3.33
CA CYS A 164 -6.89 4.77 2.15
C CYS A 164 -7.76 5.10 0.93
N ASN A 165 -7.12 5.43 -0.19
CA ASN A 165 -7.75 5.53 -1.50
C ASN A 165 -6.89 4.79 -2.53
N ILE A 166 -7.51 4.13 -3.50
CA ILE A 166 -6.81 3.27 -4.46
C ILE A 166 -7.18 3.66 -5.88
N PHE A 167 -6.14 3.85 -6.69
CA PHE A 167 -6.24 4.19 -8.10
C PHE A 167 -5.57 3.12 -8.96
N TYR A 168 -6.19 2.76 -10.08
CA TYR A 168 -5.60 1.92 -11.12
C TYR A 168 -5.08 2.77 -12.28
N ASN A 169 -3.93 2.41 -12.84
CA ASN A 169 -3.34 3.04 -14.01
C ASN A 169 -3.84 2.40 -15.31
N ARG A 170 -4.67 3.13 -16.06
CA ARG A 170 -5.29 2.68 -17.33
C ARG A 170 -4.28 2.31 -18.40
N LYS A 171 -3.04 2.84 -18.36
CA LYS A 171 -1.99 2.47 -19.32
C LYS A 171 -1.55 1.00 -19.19
N MET A 172 -2.03 0.30 -18.16
CA MET A 172 -1.76 -1.11 -17.87
C MET A 172 -3.01 -1.99 -18.06
N LEU A 173 -4.08 -1.48 -18.70
CA LEU A 173 -5.19 -2.30 -19.21
C LEU A 173 -4.87 -2.81 -20.62
#